data_AF-A0A7C3GLH6-F1
#
_entry.id   AF-A0A7C3GLH6-F1
#
_cell.length_a   1.000
_cell.length_b   1.000
_cell.length_c   1.000
_cell.angle_alpha   90.00
_cell.angle_beta   90.00
_cell.angle_gamma   90.00
#
_symmetry.space_group_name_H-M   'P 1'
#
loop_
_entity.id
_entity.type
_entity.pdbx_description
1 polymer ?
#
loop_
_entity_poly.entity_id
_entity_poly.type
_entity_poly.pdbx_seq_one_letter_code
_entity_poly.pdbx_strand_id
1 'polypeptide(L)'
;MSEKEKVPVSRREFLWYAWASSLALFMAGSGGATLAFAYPRFKEGEFGGKFYMGRVEDFEDGSVTPNRDGKFFLVRIGDEFRALYQVCTHLGCLVRETD
;
A
#
# COMPACT_ATOMS: atom_id res chain seq x y z
N MET A 1 -6.64 55.27 13.84
CA MET A 1 -6.75 54.05 13.01
C MET A 1 -6.61 54.50 11.56
N SER A 2 -5.42 54.33 10.97
CA SER A 2 -5.18 54.73 9.59
C SER A 2 -5.80 53.70 8.65
N GLU A 3 -6.83 54.10 7.91
CA GLU A 3 -7.45 53.31 6.85
C GLU A 3 -6.39 53.08 5.76
N LYS A 4 -5.92 51.84 5.60
CA LYS A 4 -4.96 51.48 4.54
C LYS A 4 -5.67 51.60 3.19
N GLU A 5 -5.25 52.57 2.38
CA GLU A 5 -5.66 52.70 0.99
C GLU A 5 -5.32 51.40 0.22
N LYS A 6 -6.34 50.80 -0.42
CA LYS A 6 -6.20 49.55 -1.17
C LYS A 6 -5.58 49.88 -2.53
N VAL A 7 -4.32 49.52 -2.71
CA VAL A 7 -3.67 49.62 -4.02
C VAL A 7 -4.43 48.72 -5.01
N PRO A 8 -4.90 49.25 -6.15
CA PRO A 8 -5.64 48.46 -7.13
C PRO A 8 -4.72 47.47 -7.82
N VAL A 9 -5.17 46.22 -7.94
CA VAL A 9 -4.42 45.15 -8.61
C VAL A 9 -4.22 45.51 -10.08
N SER A 10 -2.96 45.48 -10.54
CA SER A 10 -2.66 45.76 -11.95
C SER A 10 -3.05 44.57 -12.85
N ARG A 11 -3.33 44.82 -14.14
CA ARG A 11 -3.63 43.73 -15.10
C ARG A 11 -2.54 42.66 -15.14
N ARG A 12 -1.28 43.06 -15.05
CA ARG A 12 -0.11 42.15 -15.04
C ARG A 12 -0.11 41.26 -13.80
N GLU A 13 -0.35 41.86 -12.64
CA GLU A 13 -0.40 41.17 -11.35
C GLU A 13 -1.57 40.18 -11.29
N PHE A 14 -2.75 40.60 -11.77
CA PHE A 14 -3.89 39.72 -11.92
C PHE A 14 -3.57 38.49 -12.79
N LEU A 15 -2.97 38.70 -13.96
CA LEU A 15 -2.60 37.58 -14.85
C LEU A 15 -1.56 36.65 -14.22
N TRP A 16 -0.60 37.20 -13.46
CA TRP A 16 0.38 36.38 -12.72
C TRP A 16 -0.28 35.53 -11.64
N TYR A 17 -1.21 36.08 -10.87
CA TYR A 17 -1.94 35.31 -9.86
C TYR A 17 -2.83 34.25 -10.47
N ALA A 18 -3.56 34.59 -11.55
CA ALA A 18 -4.38 33.62 -12.27
C ALA A 18 -3.53 32.46 -12.82
N TRP A 19 -2.38 32.78 -13.42
CA TRP A 19 -1.46 31.77 -13.94
C TRP A 19 -0.86 30.91 -12.82
N ALA A 20 -0.32 31.54 -11.77
CA ALA A 20 0.31 30.83 -10.66
C ALA A 20 -0.68 29.96 -9.88
N SER A 21 -1.89 30.46 -9.62
CA SER A 21 -2.94 29.68 -8.95
C SER A 21 -3.41 28.50 -9.81
N SER A 22 -3.57 28.69 -11.13
CA SER A 22 -3.92 27.61 -12.05
C SER A 22 -2.84 26.52 -12.07
N LEU A 23 -1.57 26.92 -12.14
CA LEU A 23 -0.44 25.99 -12.09
C LEU A 23 -0.38 25.25 -10.75
N ALA A 24 -0.57 25.96 -9.63
CA ALA A 24 -0.57 25.35 -8.30
C ALA A 24 -1.70 24.33 -8.14
N LEU A 25 -2.92 24.66 -8.59
CA LEU A 25 -4.06 23.74 -8.58
C LEU A 25 -3.80 22.51 -9.45
N PHE A 26 -3.25 22.71 -10.65
CA PHE A 26 -2.88 21.60 -11.54
C PHE A 26 -1.84 20.67 -10.91
N MET A 27 -0.78 21.23 -10.32
CA MET A 27 0.27 20.47 -9.64
C MET A 27 -0.26 19.71 -8.42
N ALA A 28 -1.14 20.33 -7.63
CA ALA A 28 -1.77 19.68 -6.49
C ALA A 28 -2.67 18.51 -6.92
N GLY A 29 -3.50 18.70 -7.95
CA GLY A 29 -4.38 17.66 -8.47
C GLY A 29 -3.61 16.48 -9.09
N SER A 30 -2.64 16.78 -9.96
CA SER A 30 -1.82 15.75 -10.60
C SER A 30 -0.89 15.03 -9.62
N GLY A 31 -0.28 15.76 -8.68
CA GLY A 31 0.52 15.19 -7.59
C GLY A 31 -0.34 14.30 -6.69
N GLY A 32 -1.52 14.77 -6.29
CA GLY A 32 -2.47 13.98 -5.51
C GLY A 32 -2.90 12.70 -6.22
N ALA A 33 -3.22 12.77 -7.51
CA ALA A 33 -3.57 11.59 -8.33
C ALA A 33 -2.41 10.60 -8.43
N THR A 34 -1.18 11.10 -8.60
CA THR A 34 0.03 10.27 -8.66
C THR A 34 0.26 9.54 -7.35
N LEU A 35 0.14 10.24 -6.21
CA LEU A 35 0.26 9.63 -4.88
C LEU A 35 -0.85 8.60 -4.63
N ALA A 36 -2.09 8.92 -4.99
CA ALA A 36 -3.22 8.00 -4.85
C ALA A 36 -3.10 6.74 -5.72
N PHE A 37 -2.42 6.84 -6.86
CA PHE A 37 -2.08 5.70 -7.72
C PHE A 37 -0.93 4.88 -7.14
N ALA A 38 0.12 5.52 -6.62
CA ALA A 38 1.28 4.86 -6.05
C ALA A 38 0.99 4.20 -4.69
N TYR A 39 -0.06 4.63 -3.99
CA TYR A 39 -0.44 4.05 -2.70
C TYR A 39 -0.96 2.61 -2.86
N PRO A 40 -0.37 1.62 -2.16
CA PRO A 40 -0.77 0.23 -2.28
C PRO A 40 -2.21 0.01 -1.81
N ARG A 41 -3.01 -0.72 -2.60
CA ARG A 41 -4.38 -1.13 -2.24
C ARG A 41 -4.43 -2.64 -2.09
N PHE A 42 -4.57 -3.13 -0.87
CA PHE A 42 -4.69 -4.56 -0.60
C PHE A 42 -6.11 -5.06 -0.94
N LYS A 43 -6.20 -6.19 -1.64
CA LYS A 43 -7.47 -6.89 -1.95
C LYS A 43 -7.58 -8.21 -1.18
N GLU A 44 -8.78 -8.81 -1.20
CA GLU A 44 -8.93 -10.20 -0.74
C GLU A 44 -8.03 -11.13 -1.56
N GLY A 45 -7.36 -12.07 -0.90
CA GLY A 45 -6.32 -12.91 -1.51
C GLY A 45 -4.94 -12.26 -1.60
N GLU A 46 -4.75 -11.03 -1.11
CA GLU A 46 -3.43 -10.41 -0.95
C GLU A 46 -3.00 -10.39 0.52
N PHE A 47 -1.77 -9.94 0.78
CA PHE A 47 -1.19 -9.86 2.11
C PHE A 47 -2.15 -9.21 3.13
N GLY A 48 -2.48 -9.95 4.19
CA GLY A 48 -3.45 -9.52 5.23
C GLY A 48 -4.92 -9.90 4.95
N GLY A 49 -5.21 -10.54 3.82
CA GLY A 49 -6.53 -11.04 3.44
C GLY A 49 -6.83 -12.48 3.89
N LYS A 50 -7.98 -13.00 3.46
CA LYS A 50 -8.36 -14.41 3.62
C LYS A 50 -7.83 -15.22 2.43
N PHE A 51 -7.31 -16.42 2.70
CA PHE A 51 -6.78 -17.33 1.69
C PHE A 51 -7.53 -18.65 1.74
N TYR A 52 -7.91 -19.17 0.57
CA TYR A 52 -8.41 -20.54 0.43
C TYR A 52 -7.23 -21.48 0.20
N MET A 53 -7.08 -22.49 1.06
CA MET A 53 -5.94 -23.40 1.05
C MET A 53 -6.26 -24.82 0.58
N GLY A 54 -7.53 -25.13 0.31
CA GLY A 54 -7.97 -26.50 0.08
C GLY A 54 -8.58 -27.13 1.32
N ARG A 55 -8.69 -28.45 1.32
CA ARG A 55 -9.31 -29.22 2.40
C ARG A 55 -8.26 -29.60 3.44
N VAL A 56 -8.71 -29.87 4.66
CA VAL A 56 -7.83 -30.29 5.76
C VAL A 56 -7.10 -31.60 5.43
N GLU A 57 -7.78 -32.48 4.70
CA GLU A 57 -7.26 -33.79 4.28
C GLU A 57 -6.12 -33.69 3.26
N ASP A 58 -5.95 -32.54 2.59
CA ASP A 58 -4.92 -32.33 1.57
C ASP A 58 -3.53 -32.11 2.20
N PHE A 59 -3.44 -31.93 3.53
CA PHE A 59 -2.22 -31.62 4.25
C PHE A 59 -1.83 -32.77 5.18
N GLU A 60 -0.68 -33.40 4.99
CA GLU A 60 -0.20 -34.45 5.89
C GLU A 60 0.23 -33.88 7.26
N ASP A 61 0.19 -34.71 8.31
CA ASP A 61 0.73 -34.29 9.61
C ASP A 61 2.24 -34.00 9.51
N GLY A 62 2.68 -32.89 10.10
CA GLY A 62 4.05 -32.38 9.97
C GLY A 62 4.33 -31.67 8.64
N SER A 63 3.35 -31.55 7.74
CA SER A 63 3.54 -30.85 6.48
C SER A 63 3.75 -29.35 6.67
N VAL A 64 4.61 -28.80 5.81
CA VAL A 64 4.82 -27.37 5.64
C VAL A 64 4.49 -27.05 4.20
N THR A 65 3.50 -26.18 3.98
CA THR A 65 3.04 -25.80 2.65
C THR A 65 3.22 -24.29 2.43
N PRO A 66 4.02 -23.87 1.44
CA PRO A 66 4.24 -22.46 1.16
C PRO A 66 3.06 -21.85 0.39
N ASN A 67 2.51 -20.74 0.90
CA ASN A 67 1.61 -19.87 0.15
C ASN A 67 2.34 -18.58 -0.26
N ARG A 68 2.57 -18.43 -1.57
CA ARG A 68 3.35 -17.33 -2.14
C ARG A 68 2.58 -16.00 -2.14
N ASP A 69 1.27 -16.06 -2.33
CA ASP A 69 0.42 -14.86 -2.40
C ASP A 69 0.30 -14.19 -1.02
N GLY A 70 0.13 -15.00 0.03
CA GLY A 70 0.08 -14.56 1.43
C GLY A 70 1.44 -14.45 2.11
N LYS A 71 2.52 -14.94 1.47
CA LYS A 71 3.89 -14.96 2.01
C LYS A 71 3.99 -15.65 3.37
N PHE A 72 3.28 -16.75 3.57
CA PHE A 72 3.35 -17.54 4.81
C PHE A 72 3.48 -19.04 4.53
N PHE A 73 4.04 -19.78 5.48
CA PHE A 73 4.03 -21.23 5.51
C PHE A 73 2.83 -21.70 6.31
N LEU A 74 2.02 -22.59 5.75
CA LEU A 74 0.99 -23.31 6.48
C LEU A 74 1.62 -24.57 7.06
N VAL A 75 1.68 -24.68 8.37
CA VAL A 75 2.28 -25.80 9.09
C VAL A 75 1.17 -26.59 9.76
N ARG A 76 1.13 -27.91 9.53
CA ARG A 76 0.25 -28.84 10.24
C ARG A 76 1.01 -29.53 11.37
N ILE A 77 0.46 -29.47 12.58
CA ILE A 77 1.00 -30.13 13.78
C ILE A 77 -0.16 -30.89 14.45
N GLY A 78 -0.23 -32.19 14.23
CA GLY A 78 -1.39 -33.02 14.59
C GLY A 78 -2.66 -32.55 13.88
N ASP A 79 -3.67 -32.18 14.67
CA ASP A 79 -4.94 -31.64 14.19
C ASP A 79 -4.97 -30.10 14.16
N GLU A 80 -3.83 -29.45 14.40
CA GLU A 80 -3.73 -28.00 14.41
C GLU A 80 -2.99 -27.44 13.19
N PHE A 81 -3.44 -26.28 12.73
CA PHE A 81 -2.75 -25.49 11.71
C PHE A 81 -2.13 -24.23 12.32
N ARG A 82 -0.96 -23.84 11.80
CA ARG A 82 -0.28 -22.57 12.09
C ARG A 82 0.15 -21.91 10.79
N ALA A 83 0.01 -20.59 10.72
CA ALA A 83 0.51 -19.80 9.60
C ALA A 83 1.73 -18.99 10.07
N LEU A 84 2.91 -19.31 9.53
CA LEU A 84 4.17 -18.63 9.86
C LEU A 84 4.58 -17.71 8.72
N TYR A 85 4.79 -16.43 9.02
CA TYR A 85 5.19 -15.46 8.00
C TYR A 85 6.58 -15.78 7.43
N GLN A 86 6.73 -15.80 6.10
CA GLN A 86 7.98 -16.17 5.40
C GLN A 86 9.05 -15.07 5.45
N VAL A 87 8.70 -13.86 5.92
CA VAL A 87 9.61 -12.73 5.94
C VAL A 87 10.42 -12.75 7.22
N CYS A 88 11.73 -12.91 7.08
CA CYS A 88 12.67 -12.88 8.19
C CYS A 88 12.62 -11.51 8.90
N THR A 89 12.49 -11.54 10.23
CA THR A 89 12.41 -10.33 11.08
C THR A 89 13.71 -9.52 11.14
N HIS A 90 14.81 -10.03 10.59
CA HIS A 90 16.08 -9.32 10.52
C HIS A 90 16.03 -8.14 9.53
N LEU A 91 15.88 -8.44 8.24
CA LEU A 91 15.91 -7.45 7.15
C LEU A 91 14.84 -7.69 6.09
N GLY A 92 13.91 -8.62 6.32
CA GLY A 92 12.80 -8.87 5.43
C GLY A 92 13.09 -9.82 4.26
N CYS A 93 14.21 -10.56 4.30
CA CYS A 93 14.46 -11.62 3.32
C CYS A 93 13.35 -12.67 3.37
N LEU A 94 12.95 -13.19 2.21
CA LEU A 94 12.02 -14.32 2.13
C LEU A 94 12.79 -15.60 2.42
N VAL A 95 12.41 -16.26 3.51
CA VAL A 95 12.86 -17.60 3.86
C VAL A 95 12.23 -18.57 2.87
N ARG A 96 13.04 -19.45 2.29
CA ARG A 96 12.56 -20.57 1.48
C ARG A 96 12.68 -21.85 2.28
N GLU A 97 11.69 -22.70 2.10
CA GLU A 97 11.80 -24.10 2.48
C GLU A 97 12.87 -24.74 1.58
N THR A 98 13.86 -25.36 2.19
CA THR A 98 14.90 -26.11 1.48
C THR A 98 14.42 -27.54 1.29
N ASP A 99 14.58 -28.06 0.07
CA ASP A 99 14.35 -29.46 -0.31
C ASP A 99 14.99 -30.48 0.65
#